data_AF-W9XHX4-F1
#
_entry.id   AF-W9XHX4-F1
#
_cell.length_a   1.000
_cell.length_b   1.000
_cell.length_c   1.000
_cell.angle_alpha   90.00
_cell.angle_beta   90.00
_cell.angle_gamma   90.00
#
_symmetry.space_group_name_H-M   'P 1'
#
loop_
_entity.id
_entity.type
_entity.pdbx_description
1 polymer ?
#
loop_
_entity_poly.entity_id
_entity_poly.type
_entity_poly.pdbx_seq_one_letter_code
_entity_poly.pdbx_strand_id
1 'polypeptide(L)' 'AKFHRDNVDITKGANLIKTFTLTDTSSGHPKHKAFCTECGCTLWTIPTHHGGDFLMVRTSLIQTG' A
#
# COMPACT_ATOMS: atom_id res chain seq x y z
N ALA A 1 -2.79 5.72 -7.73
CA ALA A 1 -1.80 5.74 -8.84
C ALA A 1 -0.63 4.79 -8.53
N LYS A 2 0.14 4.38 -9.53
CA LYS A 2 1.31 3.48 -9.40
C LYS A 2 2.59 4.31 -9.23
N PHE A 3 3.37 4.03 -8.20
CA PHE A 3 4.67 4.66 -7.93
C PHE A 3 5.73 3.61 -7.65
N HIS A 4 6.99 3.87 -8.03
CA HIS A 4 8.11 3.07 -7.55
C HIS A 4 8.25 3.25 -6.04
N ARG A 5 8.62 2.20 -5.31
CA ARG A 5 8.75 2.24 -3.84
C ARG A 5 9.72 3.33 -3.38
N ASP A 6 10.83 3.50 -4.09
CA ASP A 6 11.85 4.50 -3.76
C ASP A 6 11.38 5.95 -3.96
N ASN A 7 10.26 6.16 -4.67
CA ASN A 7 9.66 7.48 -4.85
C ASN A 7 8.60 7.80 -3.77
N VAL A 8 8.43 6.93 -2.77
CA VAL A 8 7.44 7.11 -1.70
C VAL A 8 8.17 7.11 -0.35
N ASP A 9 8.11 8.26 0.32
CA ASP A 9 8.66 8.43 1.66
C ASP A 9 7.57 8.61 2.72
N ILE A 10 7.76 7.99 3.88
CA ILE A 10 6.83 8.05 5.01
C ILE A 10 7.37 9.07 6.00
N THR A 11 6.87 10.30 5.93
CA THR A 11 7.37 11.40 6.76
C THR A 11 6.90 11.31 8.22
N LYS A 12 5.74 10.68 8.48
CA LYS A 12 5.14 10.53 9.83
C LYS A 12 4.28 9.27 9.92
N GLY A 13 4.11 8.76 11.15
CA GLY A 13 3.15 7.71 11.46
C GLY A 13 3.52 6.31 10.98
N ALA A 14 4.80 6.05 10.66
CA ALA A 14 5.26 4.72 10.21
C ALA A 14 4.91 3.59 11.19
N ASN A 15 4.94 3.88 12.50
CA ASN A 15 4.56 2.97 13.57
C ASN A 15 3.06 2.60 13.59
N LEU A 16 2.22 3.37 12.90
CA LEU A 16 0.78 3.12 12.77
C LEU A 16 0.45 2.32 11.50
N ILE A 17 1.44 1.95 10.69
CA ILE A 17 1.21 1.24 9.44
C ILE A 17 1.35 -0.26 9.66
N LYS A 18 0.27 -1.00 9.37
CA LYS A 18 0.32 -2.47 9.31
C LYS A 18 0.03 -2.96 7.91
N THR A 19 0.54 -4.15 7.62
CA THR A 19 0.31 -4.85 6.35
C THR A 19 -0.58 -6.05 6.57
N PHE A 20 -1.64 -6.14 5.78
CA PHE A 20 -2.49 -7.33 5.69
C PHE A 20 -2.25 -8.05 4.36
N THR A 21 -2.13 -9.38 4.40
CA THR A 21 -1.91 -10.21 3.21
C THR A 21 -3.20 -10.89 2.80
N LEU A 22 -3.70 -10.56 1.62
CA LEU A 22 -4.79 -11.26 0.95
C LEU A 22 -4.20 -12.41 0.13
N THR A 23 -4.54 -13.65 0.47
CA THR A 23 -4.10 -14.85 -0.23
C THR A 23 -5.13 -15.35 -1.24
N ASP A 24 -6.42 -15.16 -0.94
CA ASP A 24 -7.52 -15.48 -1.85
C ASP A 24 -7.71 -14.35 -2.87
N THR A 25 -7.04 -14.47 -4.02
CA THR A 25 -7.14 -13.48 -5.10
C THR A 25 -7.33 -14.17 -6.44
N SER A 26 -8.10 -13.54 -7.34
CA SER A 26 -8.35 -14.04 -8.69
C SER A 26 -7.08 -14.20 -9.54
N SER A 27 -6.00 -13.52 -9.18
CA SER A 27 -4.69 -13.64 -9.84
C SER A 27 -3.86 -14.83 -9.36
N GLY A 28 -4.28 -15.54 -8.31
CA GLY A 28 -3.49 -16.63 -7.71
C GLY A 28 -2.25 -16.17 -6.93
N HIS A 29 -1.97 -14.86 -6.88
CA HIS A 29 -0.82 -14.28 -6.20
C HIS A 29 -1.25 -13.45 -4.98
N PRO A 30 -0.54 -13.54 -3.83
CA PRO A 30 -0.88 -12.75 -2.66
C PRO A 30 -0.86 -11.25 -2.95
N LYS A 31 -1.73 -10.48 -2.31
CA LYS A 31 -1.72 -9.01 -2.37
C LYS A 31 -1.51 -8.46 -0.98
N HIS A 32 -0.49 -7.64 -0.79
CA HIS A 32 -0.26 -6.97 0.48
C HIS A 32 -0.93 -5.60 0.48
N LYS A 33 -1.68 -5.28 1.54
CA LYS A 33 -2.34 -3.99 1.73
C LYS A 33 -1.79 -3.33 2.98
N ALA A 34 -1.22 -2.15 2.82
CA ALA A 34 -0.78 -1.31 3.93
C ALA A 34 -1.91 -0.35 4.34
N PHE A 35 -2.17 -0.26 5.64
CA PHE A 35 -3.23 0.58 6.19
C PHE A 35 -2.81 1.21 7.53
N CYS A 36 -3.42 2.34 7.85
CA CYS A 36 -3.26 2.98 9.15
C CYS A 36 -4.11 2.25 10.20
N THR A 37 -3.51 1.86 11.32
CA THR A 37 -4.21 1.13 12.40
C THR A 37 -5.08 2.04 13.26
N GLU A 38 -4.89 3.36 13.19
CA GLU A 38 -5.67 4.32 13.97
C GLU A 38 -6.98 4.68 13.25
N CYS A 39 -6.91 5.05 11.97
CA CYS A 39 -8.09 5.47 11.19
C CYS A 39 -8.63 4.39 10.23
N GLY A 40 -7.92 3.27 10.05
CA GLY A 40 -8.32 2.18 9.15
C GLY A 40 -8.13 2.46 7.65
N CYS A 41 -7.69 3.66 7.26
CA CYS A 41 -7.50 3.99 5.84
C CYS A 41 -6.41 3.12 5.19
N THR A 42 -6.74 2.51 4.04
CA THR A 42 -5.74 1.83 3.20
C THR A 42 -4.89 2.87 2.47
N LEU A 43 -3.58 2.84 2.71
CA LEU A 43 -2.62 3.78 2.15
C LEU A 43 -2.16 3.33 0.76
N TRP A 44 -1.74 2.06 0.64
CA TRP A 44 -1.32 1.47 -0.62
C TRP A 44 -1.49 -0.05 -0.67
N THR A 45 -1.47 -0.60 -1.89
CA THR A 45 -1.34 -2.05 -2.14
C THR A 45 0.01 -2.35 -2.79
N ILE A 46 0.67 -3.43 -2.38
CA ILE A 46 1.92 -3.93 -2.95
C ILE A 46 1.56 -5.16 -3.80
N PRO A 47 1.62 -5.08 -5.14
CA PRO A 47 1.44 -6.22 -6.02
C PRO A 47 2.70 -7.10 -6.00
N THR A 48 2.52 -8.38 -5.71
CA THR A 48 3.62 -9.36 -5.60
C THR A 48 4.17 -9.81 -6.96
N HIS A 49 3.44 -9.55 -8.06
CA HIS A 49 3.81 -9.98 -9.41
C HIS A 49 5.09 -9.32 -9.97
N HIS A 50 5.60 -8.27 -9.30
CA HIS A 50 6.83 -7.55 -9.66
C HIS A 50 7.71 -7.30 -8.42
N GLY A 51 7.91 -8.32 -7.57
CA GLY A 51 8.86 -8.24 -6.44
C GLY A 51 8.51 -7.26 -5.32
N GLY A 52 7.41 -6.52 -5.43
CA GLY A 52 7.04 -5.46 -4.48
C GLY A 52 7.70 -4.10 -4.75
N ASP A 53 8.29 -3.91 -5.94
CA ASP A 53 8.99 -2.67 -6.34
C ASP A 53 8.05 -1.48 -6.53
N PHE A 54 6.76 -1.74 -6.70
CA PHE A 54 5.75 -0.71 -6.93
C PHE A 54 4.70 -0.66 -5.84
N LEU A 55 4.24 0.55 -5.53
CA LEU A 55 3.13 0.81 -4.63
C LEU A 55 1.93 1.35 -5.43
N MET A 56 0.77 0.75 -5.22
CA MET A 56 -0.51 1.28 -5.69
C MET A 56 -1.06 2.21 -4.61
N VAL A 57 -0.65 3.49 -4.66
CA VAL A 57 -0.98 4.52 -3.65
C VAL A 57 -2.39 5.06 -3.84
N ARG A 58 -3.11 5.22 -2.73
CA ARG A 58 -4.47 5.77 -2.69
C ARG A 58 -4.44 7.30 -2.66
N THR A 59 -4.31 7.91 -3.84
CA THR A 59 -4.18 9.36 -4.02
C THR A 59 -5.39 10.15 -3.52
N SER A 60 -6.58 9.53 -3.40
CA SER A 60 -7.77 10.17 -2.82
C SER A 60 -7.61 10.59 -1.36
N LEU A 61 -6.58 10.12 -0.66
CA LEU A 61 -6.26 10.53 0.71
C LEU A 61 -5.29 11.73 0.77
N ILE A 62 -4.81 12.20 -0.39
CA ILE A 62 -3.87 13.31 -0.52
C ILE A 62 -4.68 14.57 -0.83
N GLN A 63 -4.43 15.65 -0.09
CA GLN A 63 -5.23 16.89 -0.09
C GLN A 63 -5.26 17.64 -1.43
N THR A 64 -4.49 17.21 -2.43
CA THR A 64 -4.45 17.73 -3.81
C THR A 64 -4.36 16.61 -4.86
N GLY A 65 -4.90 15.42 -4.54
CA GLY A 65 -4.66 14.16 -5.24
C GLY A 65 -5.11 14.09 -6.70
#